data_AF-A0A2N0NE76-F1
#
_entry.id   AF-A0A2N0NE76-F1
#
_cell.length_a   1.000
_cell.length_b   1.000
_cell.length_c   1.000
_cell.angle_alpha   90.00
_cell.angle_beta   90.00
_cell.angle_gamma   90.00
#
_symmetry.space_group_name_H-M   'P 1'
#
loop_
_entity.id
_entity.type
_entity.pdbx_description
1 polymer ?
#
loop_
_entity_poly.entity_id
_entity_poly.type
_entity_poly.pdbx_seq_one_letter_code
_entity_poly.pdbx_strand_id
1 'polypeptide(L)'
;MVKDMAALLSPKKLLAQHIAYLYNVVLLPRLEFRLQTTLFAESTINRMVSPMLSLIRQKAGLASVTPLSALLTMLPFSIQQAFGRFLSSHVASWQKIFSHPSYKLFAIYMITYLQSFLDCDACPSTIDLEPWSHTLSLRTHSLFNSLLFSSRLNITWSLLF
;
A
#
# COMPACT_ATOMS: atom_id res chain seq x y z
N MET A 1 2.88 7.41 -15.41
CA MET A 1 3.16 8.36 -14.30
C MET A 1 4.51 8.14 -13.64
N VAL A 2 4.73 7.03 -12.89
CA VAL A 2 6.00 6.82 -12.16
C VAL A 2 7.21 6.79 -13.10
N LYS A 3 7.11 6.00 -14.18
CA LYS A 3 8.15 5.90 -15.21
C LYS A 3 8.43 7.24 -15.87
N ASP A 4 7.39 7.99 -16.23
CA ASP A 4 7.52 9.30 -16.87
C ASP A 4 8.20 10.31 -15.94
N MET A 5 7.85 10.31 -14.64
CA MET A 5 8.51 11.14 -13.64
C MET A 5 9.99 10.77 -13.50
N ALA A 6 10.32 9.47 -13.44
CA ALA A 6 11.71 9.03 -13.38
C ALA A 6 12.50 9.43 -14.64
N ALA A 7 11.91 9.26 -15.83
CA ALA A 7 12.53 9.66 -17.10
C ALA A 7 12.77 11.18 -17.17
N LEU A 8 11.80 11.99 -16.71
CA LEU A 8 11.92 13.44 -16.66
C LEU A 8 13.00 13.92 -15.68
N LEU A 9 13.17 13.25 -14.55
CA LEU A 9 14.14 13.62 -13.51
C LEU A 9 15.54 13.08 -13.78
N SER A 10 15.68 11.98 -14.54
CA SER A 10 16.95 11.34 -14.86
C SER A 10 18.03 12.29 -15.40
N PRO A 11 17.77 13.11 -16.45
CA PRO A 11 18.80 14.01 -17.00
C PRO A 11 19.08 15.23 -16.13
N LYS A 12 18.29 15.50 -15.08
CA LYS A 12 18.45 16.70 -14.26
C LYS A 12 19.63 16.56 -13.29
N LYS A 13 20.34 17.67 -13.07
CA LYS A 13 21.43 17.80 -12.07
C LYS A 13 20.87 17.87 -10.64
N LEU A 14 20.17 16.82 -10.23
CA LEU A 14 19.57 16.67 -8.90
C LEU A 14 20.36 15.65 -8.08
N LEU A 15 20.53 15.92 -6.79
CA LEU A 15 21.07 14.98 -5.82
C LEU A 15 20.03 13.91 -5.48
N ALA A 16 20.49 12.75 -5.00
CA ALA A 16 19.61 11.66 -4.54
C ALA A 16 18.57 12.14 -3.51
N GLN A 17 18.97 13.02 -2.58
CA GLN A 17 18.07 13.62 -1.58
C GLN A 17 16.91 14.41 -2.21
N HIS A 18 17.14 15.12 -3.31
CA HIS A 18 16.07 15.87 -3.99
C HIS A 18 15.07 14.93 -4.63
N ILE A 19 15.54 13.80 -5.17
CA ILE A 19 14.68 12.79 -5.79
C ILE A 19 13.92 12.01 -4.71
N ALA A 20 14.57 11.69 -3.59
CA ALA A 20 13.93 11.06 -2.43
C ALA A 20 12.81 11.96 -1.85
N TYR A 21 13.07 13.27 -1.75
CA TYR A 21 12.05 14.25 -1.37
C TYR A 21 10.86 14.23 -2.34
N LEU A 22 11.10 14.33 -3.65
CA LEU A 22 10.03 14.28 -4.66
C LEU A 22 9.26 12.96 -4.62
N TYR A 23 9.95 11.84 -4.37
CA TYR A 23 9.32 10.54 -4.17
C TYR A 23 8.37 10.57 -2.97
N ASN A 24 8.82 11.03 -1.79
CA ASN A 24 8.03 11.03 -0.56
C ASN A 24 6.88 12.05 -0.57
N VAL A 25 7.11 13.24 -1.11
CA VAL A 25 6.21 14.40 -0.97
C VAL A 25 5.32 14.61 -2.20
N VAL A 26 5.71 14.12 -3.37
CA VAL A 26 4.92 14.30 -4.60
C VAL A 26 4.39 12.96 -5.11
N LEU A 27 5.26 11.97 -5.29
CA LEU A 27 4.86 10.72 -5.92
C LEU A 27 3.96 9.88 -5.02
N LEU A 28 4.38 9.63 -3.77
CA LEU A 28 3.63 8.79 -2.85
C LEU A 28 2.21 9.32 -2.60
N PRO A 29 1.97 10.60 -2.28
CA PRO A 29 0.61 11.11 -2.10
C PRO A 29 -0.24 10.99 -3.38
N ARG A 30 0.35 11.20 -4.56
CA ARG A 30 -0.38 11.05 -5.83
C ARG A 30 -0.77 9.61 -6.11
N LEU A 31 0.10 8.66 -5.78
CA LEU A 31 -0.21 7.23 -5.90
C LEU A 31 -1.25 6.83 -4.86
N GLU A 32 -1.09 7.26 -3.61
CA GLU A 32 -2.04 7.01 -2.52
C GLU A 32 -3.46 7.46 -2.91
N PHE A 33 -3.61 8.68 -3.43
CA PHE A 33 -4.88 9.18 -3.93
C PHE A 33 -5.45 8.33 -5.09
N ARG A 34 -4.61 7.98 -6.07
CA ARG A 34 -5.05 7.15 -7.22
C ARG A 34 -5.44 5.73 -6.81
N LEU A 35 -4.83 5.23 -5.73
CA LEU A 35 -5.01 3.87 -5.22
C LEU A 35 -5.98 3.82 -4.04
N GLN A 36 -6.66 4.92 -3.70
CA GLN A 36 -7.52 5.00 -2.50
C GLN A 36 -8.63 3.93 -2.42
N THR A 37 -9.07 3.39 -3.55
CA THR A 37 -10.09 2.33 -3.64
C THR A 37 -9.53 0.96 -3.98
N THR A 38 -8.22 0.83 -4.19
CA THR A 38 -7.58 -0.42 -4.63
C THR A 38 -6.22 -0.61 -3.95
N LEU A 39 -6.12 -1.66 -3.15
CA LEU A 39 -4.88 -2.03 -2.49
C LEU A 39 -4.25 -3.21 -3.23
N PHE A 40 -3.03 -3.07 -3.72
CA PHE A 40 -2.29 -4.15 -4.37
C PHE A 40 -1.34 -4.85 -3.40
N ALA A 41 -0.96 -6.09 -3.73
CA ALA A 41 0.11 -6.79 -3.03
C ALA A 41 1.44 -6.02 -3.07
N GLU A 42 2.26 -6.21 -2.04
CA GLU A 42 3.54 -5.50 -1.88
C GLU A 42 4.46 -5.62 -3.10
N SER A 43 4.56 -6.81 -3.71
CA SER A 43 5.37 -7.04 -4.91
C SER A 43 4.94 -6.15 -6.08
N THR A 44 3.63 -5.92 -6.22
CA THR A 44 3.05 -5.08 -7.26
C THR A 44 3.35 -3.60 -6.98
N ILE A 45 3.16 -3.15 -5.74
CA ILE A 45 3.50 -1.79 -5.32
C ILE A 45 5.00 -1.52 -5.51
N ASN A 46 5.86 -2.41 -5.04
CA ASN A 46 7.31 -2.30 -5.20
C ASN A 46 7.72 -2.24 -6.68
N ARG A 47 7.07 -3.02 -7.55
CA ARG A 47 7.28 -2.94 -9.00
C ARG A 47 6.79 -1.61 -9.60
N MET A 48 5.70 -1.04 -9.09
CA MET A 48 5.20 0.27 -9.54
C MET A 48 6.18 1.40 -9.21
N VAL A 49 6.74 1.40 -7.99
CA VAL A 49 7.66 2.46 -7.54
C VAL A 49 9.13 2.24 -7.92
N SER A 50 9.48 1.04 -8.39
CA SER A 50 10.85 0.66 -8.73
C SER A 50 11.58 1.65 -9.66
N PRO A 51 10.97 2.29 -10.67
CA PRO A 51 11.69 3.22 -11.54
C PRO A 51 12.28 4.41 -10.77
N MET A 52 11.54 4.93 -9.79
CA MET A 52 11.98 6.05 -8.95
C MET A 52 13.04 5.60 -7.94
N LEU A 53 12.88 4.41 -7.34
CA LEU A 53 13.86 3.84 -6.42
C LEU A 53 15.20 3.54 -7.12
N SER A 54 15.16 3.03 -8.35
CA SER A 54 16.34 2.82 -9.18
C SER A 54 17.05 4.14 -9.51
N LEU A 55 16.28 5.19 -9.81
CA LEU A 55 16.84 6.52 -10.04
C LEU A 55 17.52 7.08 -8.78
N ILE A 56 16.94 6.87 -7.59
CA ILE A 56 17.56 7.29 -6.33
C ILE A 56 18.89 6.54 -6.11
N ARG A 57 18.92 5.21 -6.32
CA ARG A 57 20.16 4.42 -6.24
C ARG A 57 21.23 4.96 -7.18
N GLN A 58 20.88 5.19 -8.44
CA GLN A 58 21.78 5.72 -9.46
C GLN A 58 22.37 7.08 -9.03
N LYS A 59 21.53 7.98 -8.52
CA LYS A 59 21.93 9.33 -8.12
C LYS A 59 22.67 9.36 -6.79
N ALA A 60 22.54 8.32 -5.98
CA ALA A 60 23.29 8.11 -4.75
C ALA A 60 24.64 7.40 -4.99
N GLY A 61 24.95 7.00 -6.23
CA GLY A 61 26.14 6.20 -6.53
C GLY A 61 26.09 4.78 -5.97
N LEU A 62 24.90 4.28 -5.66
CA LEU A 62 24.70 2.92 -5.14
C LEU A 62 24.59 1.91 -6.29
N ALA A 63 25.00 0.67 -6.01
CA ALA A 63 24.84 -0.43 -6.95
C ALA A 63 23.35 -0.68 -7.26
N SER A 64 23.05 -1.10 -8.49
CA SER A 64 21.68 -1.46 -8.88
C SER A 64 21.11 -2.61 -8.04
N VAL A 65 21.98 -3.49 -7.55
CA VAL A 65 21.66 -4.64 -6.68
C VAL A 65 21.49 -4.28 -5.20
N THR A 66 21.66 -3.01 -4.80
CA THR A 66 21.48 -2.61 -3.40
C THR A 66 20.07 -2.97 -2.92
N PRO A 67 19.96 -3.80 -1.86
CA PRO A 67 18.68 -4.24 -1.33
C PRO A 67 17.74 -3.08 -1.02
N LEU A 68 16.44 -3.25 -1.26
CA LEU A 68 15.44 -2.22 -0.96
C LEU A 68 15.45 -1.85 0.54
N SER A 69 15.59 -2.82 1.43
CA SER A 69 15.70 -2.59 2.87
C SER A 69 16.86 -1.66 3.22
N ALA A 70 18.04 -1.89 2.64
CA ALA A 70 19.21 -1.03 2.84
C ALA A 70 18.99 0.40 2.31
N LEU A 71 18.27 0.54 1.18
CA LEU A 71 17.92 1.85 0.64
C LEU A 71 16.95 2.62 1.54
N LEU A 72 15.98 1.92 2.15
CA LEU A 72 14.97 2.50 3.05
C LEU A 72 15.55 2.91 4.40
N THR A 73 16.57 2.21 4.91
CA THR A 73 17.22 2.55 6.19
C THR A 73 18.26 3.66 6.09
N MET A 74 18.60 4.10 4.87
CA MET A 74 19.56 5.19 4.67
C MET A 74 18.98 6.52 5.14
N LEU A 75 19.39 6.93 6.35
CA LEU A 75 19.04 8.20 7.00
C LEU A 75 19.08 9.42 6.05
N PRO A 76 20.11 9.60 5.20
CA PRO A 76 20.22 10.77 4.33
C PRO A 76 19.06 10.92 3.32
N PHE A 77 18.36 9.83 3.00
CA PHE A 77 17.27 9.85 2.02
C PHE A 77 15.89 9.76 2.66
N SER A 78 15.78 9.12 3.83
CA SER A 78 14.51 8.96 4.57
C SER A 78 13.35 8.49 3.67
N ILE A 79 13.63 7.53 2.77
CA ILE A 79 12.68 7.05 1.76
C ILE A 79 11.59 6.25 2.46
N GLN A 80 10.33 6.59 2.20
CA GLN A 80 9.19 5.88 2.77
C GLN A 80 8.91 4.57 2.00
N GLN A 81 8.59 3.50 2.73
CA GLN A 81 8.09 2.27 2.14
C GLN A 81 6.67 2.49 1.59
N ALA A 82 6.51 2.38 0.28
CA ALA A 82 5.23 2.66 -0.40
C ALA A 82 4.09 1.75 0.08
N PHE A 83 4.36 0.44 0.20
CA PHE A 83 3.34 -0.53 0.62
C PHE A 83 2.83 -0.25 2.04
N GLY A 84 3.73 -0.09 3.01
CA GLY A 84 3.36 0.22 4.39
C GLY A 84 2.54 1.51 4.51
N ARG A 85 2.91 2.55 3.76
CA ARG A 85 2.13 3.79 3.68
C ARG A 85 0.72 3.57 3.12
N PHE A 86 0.60 2.86 2.00
CA PHE A 86 -0.71 2.62 1.37
C PHE A 86 -1.58 1.73 2.25
N LEU A 87 -1.03 0.68 2.86
CA LEU A 87 -1.73 -0.17 3.79
C LEU A 87 -2.24 0.64 4.99
N SER A 88 -1.39 1.47 5.61
CA SER A 88 -1.79 2.32 6.72
C SER A 88 -2.94 3.27 6.36
N SER A 89 -2.89 3.88 5.17
CA SER A 89 -3.94 4.77 4.66
C SER A 89 -5.29 4.05 4.47
N HIS A 90 -5.25 2.84 3.91
CA HIS A 90 -6.44 2.00 3.74
C HIS A 90 -7.00 1.54 5.07
N VAL A 91 -6.14 1.08 5.99
CA VAL A 91 -6.53 0.67 7.34
C VAL A 91 -7.21 1.83 8.07
N ALA A 92 -6.61 3.02 8.07
CA ALA A 92 -7.19 4.19 8.70
C ALA A 92 -8.55 4.59 8.08
N SER A 93 -8.68 4.47 6.75
CA SER A 93 -9.93 4.78 6.04
C SER A 93 -11.05 3.80 6.42
N TRP A 94 -10.77 2.51 6.42
CA TRP A 94 -11.71 1.48 6.85
C TRP A 94 -12.04 1.58 8.33
N GLN A 95 -11.06 1.84 9.19
CA GLN A 95 -11.29 2.04 10.63
C GLN A 95 -12.25 3.21 10.88
N LYS A 96 -12.11 4.30 10.12
CA LYS A 96 -13.04 5.44 10.18
C LYS A 96 -14.44 5.05 9.74
N ILE A 97 -14.57 4.25 8.68
CA ILE A 97 -15.87 3.74 8.21
C ILE A 97 -16.53 2.86 9.29
N PHE A 98 -15.77 1.93 9.87
CA PHE A 98 -16.29 0.99 10.88
C PHE A 98 -16.65 1.68 12.21
N SER A 99 -15.94 2.74 12.58
CA SER A 99 -16.15 3.41 13.87
C SER A 99 -17.24 4.50 13.82
N HIS A 100 -17.60 4.98 12.64
CA HIS A 100 -18.48 6.15 12.52
C HIS A 100 -19.97 5.74 12.43
N PRO A 101 -20.86 6.23 13.31
CA PRO A 101 -22.26 5.81 13.37
C PRO A 101 -23.01 5.94 12.05
N SER A 102 -22.79 7.03 11.30
CA SER A 102 -23.46 7.26 10.01
C SER A 102 -23.09 6.26 8.90
N TYR A 103 -21.99 5.54 9.05
CA TYR A 103 -21.55 4.53 8.08
C TYR A 103 -21.85 3.10 8.56
N LYS A 104 -22.52 2.90 9.70
CA LYS A 104 -22.78 1.57 10.28
C LYS A 104 -23.46 0.62 9.29
N LEU A 105 -24.51 1.08 8.59
CA LEU A 105 -25.21 0.24 7.60
C LEU A 105 -24.31 -0.15 6.43
N PHE A 106 -23.49 0.79 5.94
CA PHE A 106 -22.53 0.52 4.86
C PHE A 106 -21.43 -0.44 5.32
N ALA A 107 -20.90 -0.25 6.53
CA ALA A 107 -19.93 -1.14 7.14
C ALA A 107 -20.45 -2.58 7.25
N ILE A 108 -21.66 -2.76 7.77
CA ILE A 108 -22.32 -4.08 7.86
C ILE A 108 -22.49 -4.67 6.47
N TYR A 109 -23.00 -3.90 5.51
CA TYR A 109 -23.17 -4.34 4.14
C TYR A 109 -21.86 -4.84 3.52
N MET A 110 -20.75 -4.10 3.67
CA MET A 110 -19.46 -4.49 3.11
C MET A 110 -18.91 -5.78 3.74
N ILE A 111 -19.14 -5.97 5.04
CA ILE A 111 -18.73 -7.19 5.74
C ILE A 111 -19.59 -8.38 5.29
N THR A 112 -20.91 -8.24 5.26
CA THR A 112 -21.82 -9.29 4.80
C THR A 112 -21.60 -9.65 3.34
N TYR A 113 -21.34 -8.66 2.48
CA TYR A 113 -20.93 -8.89 1.10
C TYR A 113 -19.68 -9.77 1.04
N LEU A 114 -18.65 -9.43 1.82
CA LEU A 114 -17.41 -10.20 1.85
C LEU A 114 -17.62 -11.60 2.43
N GLN A 115 -18.41 -11.75 3.48
CA GLN A 115 -18.81 -13.05 4.05
C GLN A 115 -19.50 -13.94 3.02
N SER A 116 -20.48 -13.40 2.29
CA SER A 116 -21.17 -14.15 1.23
C SER A 116 -20.24 -14.53 0.08
N PHE A 117 -19.25 -13.69 -0.22
CA PHE A 117 -18.28 -13.95 -1.28
C PHE A 117 -17.30 -15.06 -0.87
N LEU A 118 -16.93 -15.10 0.42
CA LEU A 118 -16.03 -16.09 0.99
C LEU A 118 -16.72 -17.41 1.37
N ASP A 119 -18.05 -17.46 1.32
CA ASP A 119 -18.87 -18.57 1.82
C ASP A 119 -18.58 -18.89 3.30
N CYS A 120 -18.52 -17.85 4.14
CA CYS A 120 -18.17 -17.95 5.54
C CYS A 120 -19.02 -17.04 6.44
N ASP A 121 -19.65 -17.61 7.45
CA ASP A 121 -20.47 -16.89 8.43
C ASP A 121 -19.64 -16.12 9.47
N ALA A 122 -18.36 -16.48 9.63
CA ALA A 122 -17.47 -15.80 10.56
C ALA A 122 -17.05 -14.42 10.04
N CYS A 123 -16.63 -13.52 10.93
CA CYS A 123 -16.15 -12.21 10.50
C CYS A 123 -14.87 -12.36 9.66
N PRO A 124 -14.75 -11.70 8.48
CA PRO A 124 -13.54 -11.80 7.66
C PRO A 124 -12.26 -11.33 8.37
N SER A 125 -12.36 -10.56 9.46
CA SER A 125 -11.20 -10.15 10.26
C SER A 125 -10.68 -11.22 11.24
N THR A 126 -11.43 -12.31 11.47
CA THR A 126 -11.09 -13.35 12.46
C THR A 126 -10.64 -14.68 11.83
N ILE A 127 -10.79 -14.82 10.52
CA ILE A 127 -10.44 -16.04 9.78
C ILE A 127 -9.13 -15.87 9.01
N ASP A 128 -8.51 -16.99 8.64
CA ASP A 128 -7.40 -16.96 7.69
C ASP A 128 -7.93 -16.67 6.27
N LEU A 129 -7.49 -15.55 5.69
CA LEU A 129 -7.90 -15.10 4.37
C LEU A 129 -6.97 -15.58 3.24
N GLU A 130 -5.85 -16.23 3.57
CA GLU A 130 -4.89 -16.73 2.58
C GLU A 130 -5.48 -17.63 1.48
N PRO A 131 -6.45 -18.54 1.77
CA PRO A 131 -7.03 -19.41 0.74
C PRO A 131 -7.64 -18.65 -0.44
N TRP A 132 -8.11 -17.41 -0.21
CA TRP A 132 -8.74 -16.57 -1.24
C TRP A 132 -7.81 -15.52 -1.84
N SER A 133 -6.53 -15.48 -1.44
CA SER A 133 -5.56 -14.49 -1.92
C SER A 133 -5.30 -14.54 -3.43
N HIS A 134 -5.51 -15.72 -4.04
CA HIS A 134 -5.33 -15.94 -5.48
C HIS A 134 -6.58 -15.63 -6.32
N THR A 135 -7.73 -15.42 -5.67
CA THR A 135 -9.01 -15.17 -6.33
C THR A 135 -8.97 -13.84 -7.09
N LEU A 136 -9.28 -13.90 -8.40
CA LEU A 136 -9.08 -12.76 -9.31
C LEU A 136 -9.91 -11.52 -8.90
N SER A 137 -11.16 -11.72 -8.48
CA SER A 137 -12.06 -10.64 -8.05
C SER A 137 -11.61 -9.95 -6.76
N LEU A 138 -10.89 -10.65 -5.88
CA LEU A 138 -10.41 -10.14 -4.60
C LEU A 138 -9.01 -9.53 -4.67
N ARG A 139 -8.25 -9.82 -5.74
CA ARG A 139 -6.85 -9.40 -5.91
C ARG A 139 -6.61 -7.90 -5.71
N THR A 140 -7.60 -7.06 -6.01
CA THR A 140 -7.53 -5.60 -5.85
C THR A 140 -8.57 -5.04 -4.89
N HIS A 141 -9.29 -5.91 -4.18
CA HIS A 141 -10.41 -5.49 -3.34
C HIS A 141 -9.89 -4.83 -2.06
N SER A 142 -10.23 -3.55 -1.87
CA SER A 142 -9.69 -2.71 -0.80
C SER A 142 -9.90 -3.29 0.61
N LEU A 143 -11.13 -3.66 0.99
CA LEU A 143 -11.40 -4.20 2.34
C LEU A 143 -10.68 -5.54 2.57
N PHE A 144 -10.93 -6.53 1.71
CA PHE A 144 -10.26 -7.83 1.75
C PHE A 144 -8.74 -7.73 1.87
N ASN A 145 -8.08 -6.96 0.99
CA ASN A 145 -6.63 -6.81 1.04
C ASN A 145 -6.16 -6.04 2.27
N SER A 146 -6.96 -5.11 2.80
CA SER A 146 -6.63 -4.43 4.06
C SER A 146 -6.63 -5.43 5.21
N LEU A 147 -7.65 -6.29 5.30
CA LEU A 147 -7.74 -7.35 6.30
C LEU A 147 -6.60 -8.37 6.13
N LEU A 148 -6.42 -8.92 4.94
CA LEU A 148 -5.38 -9.91 4.62
C LEU A 148 -3.97 -9.40 4.92
N PHE A 149 -3.62 -8.19 4.49
CA PHE A 149 -2.27 -7.68 4.72
C PHE A 149 -2.04 -7.19 6.14
N SER A 150 -3.09 -6.73 6.82
CA SER A 150 -3.01 -6.41 8.25
C SER A 150 -2.80 -7.66 9.11
N SER A 151 -3.44 -8.80 8.78
CA SER A 151 -3.27 -10.04 9.54
C SER A 151 -1.86 -10.59 9.44
N ARG A 152 -1.21 -10.47 8.27
CA ARG A 152 0.23 -10.79 8.08
C ARG A 152 1.17 -9.96 8.96
N LEU A 153 0.72 -8.79 9.42
CA LEU A 153 1.45 -7.90 10.32
C LEU A 153 0.98 -8.03 11.78
N ASN A 154 0.16 -9.03 12.11
CA ASN A 154 -0.47 -9.22 13.41
C ASN A 154 -1.30 -8.00 13.89
N ILE A 155 -1.83 -7.22 12.95
CA ILE A 155 -2.73 -6.11 13.26
C ILE A 155 -4.16 -6.67 13.32
N THR A 156 -4.79 -6.57 14.48
CA THR A 156 -6.17 -7.00 14.71
C THR A 156 -7.14 -5.84 14.53
N TRP A 157 -8.35 -6.16 14.06
CA TRP A 157 -9.42 -5.18 13.90
C TRP A 157 -10.47 -5.39 14.99
N SER A 158 -10.74 -4.35 15.77
CA SER A 158 -11.87 -4.32 16.70
C SER A 158 -13.11 -3.84 15.96
N LEU A 159 -13.76 -4.74 15.23
CA LEU A 159 -15.01 -4.43 14.55
C LEU A 159 -16.15 -4.54 15.56
N LEU A 160 -16.61 -3.41 16.08
CA LEU A 160 -17.78 -3.31 16.96
C LEU A 160 -19.02 -3.28 16.07
N PHE A 161 -19.71 -4.41 15.93
CA PHE A 161 -20.98 -4.51 15.20
C PHE A 161 -22.17 -4.38 16.16
#